data_AF-A0A7C4GN80-F1
#
_entry.id   AF-A0A7C4GN80-F1
#
_cell.length_a   1.000
_cell.length_b   1.000
_cell.length_c   1.000
_cell.angle_alpha   90.00
_cell.angle_beta   90.00
_cell.angle_gamma   90.00
#
_symmetry.space_group_name_H-M   'P 1'
#
loop_
_entity.id
_entity.type
_entity.pdbx_description
1 polymer ?
#
loop_
_entity_poly.entity_id
_entity_poly.type
_entity_poly.pdbx_seq_one_letter_code
_entity_poly.pdbx_strand_id
1 'polypeptide(L)'
;MVLDGARFDAFRALYARFLRGELCTARVPPPHTYGWLPRAFSVPEFDNVRVFYARLAIKSHDIMIEKLVPRHKKVELISIVPKRAKKLGTVLPSEVNEKVLKVGLSGRDIIWYSQPHFPWIYNYELSKILVREVLLHDFFPPDIIADKLKKLSVRRKFLVNAYYGNLILALKHVSDLLNHIKGMSIKYDELVITSDHGELLGEYGLYLHQDYNLPQLVVVPWFRVKL
;
A
#
# COMPACT_ATOMS: atom_id res chain seq x y z
N MET A 1 9.12 -1.32 -5.43
CA MET A 1 8.40 -1.46 -4.15
C MET A 1 7.10 -0.67 -4.24
N VAL A 2 5.99 -1.22 -3.76
CA VAL A 2 4.65 -0.62 -3.82
C VAL A 2 4.12 -0.47 -2.38
N LEU A 3 3.65 0.72 -2.04
CA LEU A 3 2.94 1.02 -0.80
C LEU A 3 1.45 1.09 -1.10
N ASP A 4 0.62 0.31 -0.43
CA ASP A 4 -0.82 0.28 -0.64
C ASP A 4 -1.49 1.56 -0.10
N GLY A 5 -2.13 2.34 -0.97
CA GLY A 5 -2.86 3.57 -0.59
C GLY A 5 -1.99 4.78 -0.20
N ALA A 6 -0.74 4.87 -0.66
CA ALA A 6 0.16 5.98 -0.35
C ALA A 6 -0.07 7.21 -1.25
N ARG A 7 -0.62 8.27 -0.65
CA ARG A 7 -0.79 9.57 -1.31
C ARG A 7 0.56 10.23 -1.60
N PHE A 8 0.64 10.92 -2.73
CA PHE A 8 1.83 11.71 -3.08
C PHE A 8 2.19 12.77 -2.03
N ASP A 9 1.22 13.54 -1.55
CA ASP A 9 1.46 14.66 -0.61
C ASP A 9 1.96 14.17 0.75
N ALA A 10 1.36 13.10 1.28
CA ALA A 10 1.79 12.47 2.53
C ALA A 10 3.17 11.83 2.40
N PHE A 11 3.45 11.13 1.29
CA PHE A 11 4.77 10.58 1.01
C PHE A 11 5.82 11.68 0.91
N ARG A 12 5.54 12.76 0.15
CA ARG A 12 6.42 13.92 -0.01
C ARG A 12 6.79 14.55 1.34
N ALA A 13 5.85 14.61 2.27
CA ALA A 13 6.08 15.18 3.60
C ALA A 13 7.04 14.34 4.48
N LEU A 14 7.20 13.04 4.19
CA LEU A 14 7.90 12.10 5.07
C LEU A 14 9.15 11.46 4.48
N TYR A 15 9.21 11.27 3.16
CA TYR A 15 10.23 10.40 2.53
C TYR A 15 11.66 10.81 2.86
N ALA A 16 11.95 12.12 2.93
CA ALA A 16 13.30 12.64 3.16
C ALA A 16 13.88 12.24 4.52
N ARG A 17 13.05 11.76 5.46
CA ARG A 17 13.50 11.21 6.74
C ARG A 17 14.08 9.79 6.63
N PHE A 18 13.69 9.04 5.60
CA PHE A 18 13.96 7.61 5.46
C PHE A 18 14.72 7.26 4.17
N LEU A 19 14.57 8.07 3.12
CA LEU A 19 14.97 7.73 1.77
C LEU A 19 15.84 8.82 1.14
N ARG A 20 16.63 8.43 0.14
CA ARG A 20 17.48 9.30 -0.69
C ARG A 20 17.25 8.96 -2.16
N GLY A 21 17.11 9.98 -3.00
CA GLY A 21 16.68 9.80 -4.38
C GLY A 21 15.86 10.95 -4.93
N GLU A 22 15.17 10.70 -6.03
CA GLU A 22 14.37 11.68 -6.78
C GLU A 22 12.88 11.36 -6.67
N LEU A 23 12.06 12.35 -6.30
CA LEU A 23 10.62 12.20 -6.18
C LEU A 23 9.92 12.88 -7.36
N CYS A 24 9.15 12.11 -8.12
CA CYS A 24 8.22 12.59 -9.14
C CYS A 24 6.78 12.18 -8.78
N THR A 25 5.81 12.80 -9.43
CA THR A 25 4.42 12.36 -9.41
C THR A 25 4.19 11.31 -10.50
N ALA A 26 3.40 10.28 -10.21
CA ALA A 26 2.79 9.41 -11.21
C ALA A 26 1.27 9.45 -11.08
N ARG A 27 0.57 9.08 -12.16
CA ARG A 27 -0.89 8.96 -12.17
C ARG A 27 -1.29 7.50 -12.34
N VAL A 28 -2.18 7.01 -11.49
CA VAL A 28 -2.71 5.65 -11.55
C VAL A 28 -4.16 5.64 -12.06
N PRO A 29 -4.60 4.55 -12.70
CA PRO A 29 -5.99 4.42 -13.14
C PRO A 29 -6.94 4.20 -11.95
N PRO A 30 -8.12 4.83 -11.92
CA PRO A 30 -9.18 4.47 -10.97
C PRO A 30 -9.76 3.08 -11.28
N PRO A 31 -10.51 2.46 -10.34
CA PRO A 31 -10.92 3.00 -9.05
C PRO A 31 -9.83 2.96 -7.97
N HIS A 32 -8.89 2.01 -8.05
CA HIS A 32 -7.81 1.75 -7.09
C HIS A 32 -7.07 0.48 -7.57
N THR A 33 -6.64 -0.41 -6.67
CA THR A 33 -5.92 -1.65 -6.97
C THR A 33 -6.55 -2.50 -8.08
N TYR A 34 -7.89 -2.61 -8.13
CA TYR A 34 -8.58 -3.40 -9.17
C TYR A 34 -8.49 -2.80 -10.57
N GLY A 35 -8.34 -1.48 -10.68
CA GLY A 35 -8.04 -0.79 -11.94
C GLY A 35 -6.54 -0.78 -12.26
N TRP A 36 -5.71 -0.66 -11.23
CA TRP A 36 -4.26 -0.59 -11.36
C TRP A 36 -3.63 -1.91 -11.82
N LEU A 37 -3.98 -3.03 -11.17
CA LEU A 37 -3.36 -4.32 -11.43
C LEU A 37 -3.46 -4.80 -12.89
N PRO A 38 -4.66 -4.86 -13.51
CA PRO A 38 -4.77 -5.29 -14.90
C PRO A 38 -3.99 -4.40 -15.87
N ARG A 39 -3.92 -3.08 -15.60
CA ARG A 39 -3.15 -2.14 -16.44
C ARG A 39 -1.64 -2.24 -16.22
N ALA A 40 -1.19 -2.42 -14.98
CA ALA A 40 0.22 -2.65 -14.69
C ALA A 40 0.72 -3.91 -15.40
N PHE A 41 -0.04 -5.01 -15.31
CA PHE A 41 0.31 -6.27 -15.96
C PHE A 41 -0.07 -6.36 -17.44
N SER A 42 -0.73 -5.35 -18.02
CA SER A 42 -0.88 -5.25 -19.48
C SER A 42 0.38 -4.74 -20.17
N VAL A 43 1.28 -4.11 -19.40
CA VAL A 43 2.57 -3.59 -19.90
C VAL A 43 3.51 -4.76 -20.23
N PRO A 44 4.13 -4.82 -21.43
CA PRO A 44 5.01 -5.93 -21.84
C PRO A 44 6.12 -6.26 -20.84
N GLU A 45 6.71 -5.23 -20.23
CA GLU A 45 7.84 -5.29 -19.31
C GLU A 45 7.51 -6.02 -18.00
N PHE A 46 6.23 -6.06 -17.59
CA PHE A 46 5.75 -6.80 -16.42
C PHE A 46 5.55 -8.29 -16.76
N ASP A 47 6.59 -8.92 -17.31
CA ASP A 47 6.71 -10.35 -17.58
C ASP A 47 8.03 -10.89 -16.97
N ASN A 48 8.01 -12.14 -16.52
CA ASN A 48 9.10 -12.75 -15.74
C ASN A 48 9.45 -11.92 -14.49
N VAL A 49 8.43 -11.63 -13.68
CA VAL A 49 8.56 -10.86 -12.44
C VAL A 49 8.11 -11.68 -11.24
N ARG A 50 8.75 -11.44 -10.10
CA ARG A 50 8.35 -12.01 -8.81
C ARG A 50 7.60 -10.96 -8.00
N VAL A 51 6.48 -11.31 -7.40
CA VAL A 51 5.67 -10.40 -6.59
C VAL A 51 5.53 -10.93 -5.17
N PHE A 52 6.17 -10.25 -4.23
CA PHE A 52 5.90 -10.39 -2.82
C PHE A 52 4.73 -9.47 -2.46
N TYR A 53 3.61 -10.03 -2.01
CA TYR A 53 2.45 -9.22 -1.64
C TYR A 53 1.91 -9.59 -0.28
N ALA A 54 1.65 -8.57 0.51
CA ALA A 54 1.01 -8.67 1.81
C ALA A 54 -0.50 -8.92 1.62
N ARG A 55 -0.97 -10.11 2.01
CA ARG A 55 -2.37 -10.51 1.91
C ARG A 55 -3.12 -10.07 3.16
N LEU A 56 -4.16 -9.25 3.00
CA LEU A 56 -5.08 -8.95 4.10
C LEU A 56 -5.92 -10.18 4.41
N ALA A 57 -6.09 -10.49 5.70
CA ALA A 57 -7.04 -11.53 6.15
C ALA A 57 -8.50 -11.03 6.16
N ILE A 58 -8.75 -9.90 5.50
CA ILE A 58 -10.06 -9.28 5.30
C ILE A 58 -10.53 -9.67 3.89
N LYS A 59 -11.49 -10.59 3.80
CA LYS A 59 -11.87 -11.22 2.52
C LYS A 59 -12.29 -10.22 1.43
N SER A 60 -13.00 -9.15 1.77
CA SER A 60 -13.42 -8.13 0.80
C SER A 60 -12.27 -7.25 0.30
N HIS A 61 -11.15 -7.20 1.02
CA HIS A 61 -9.99 -6.36 0.72
C HIS A 61 -8.76 -7.21 0.37
N ASP A 62 -8.97 -8.49 0.04
CA ASP A 62 -7.93 -9.31 -0.56
C ASP A 62 -7.74 -8.85 -2.01
N ILE A 63 -6.51 -8.54 -2.38
CA ILE A 63 -6.15 -8.02 -3.72
C ILE A 63 -6.48 -9.04 -4.81
N MET A 64 -6.57 -10.34 -4.47
CA MET A 64 -6.92 -11.42 -5.40
C MET A 64 -6.04 -11.41 -6.66
N ILE A 65 -4.76 -11.05 -6.51
CA ILE A 65 -3.80 -10.82 -7.59
C ILE A 65 -3.72 -11.97 -8.60
N GLU A 66 -3.84 -13.22 -8.13
CA GLU A 66 -3.87 -14.43 -8.96
C GLU A 66 -4.96 -14.41 -10.03
N LYS A 67 -6.08 -13.71 -9.78
CA LYS A 67 -7.20 -13.61 -10.73
C LYS A 67 -7.05 -12.42 -11.69
N LEU A 68 -6.24 -11.43 -11.35
CA LEU A 68 -6.10 -10.17 -12.08
C LEU A 68 -4.87 -10.14 -12.98
N VAL A 69 -3.88 -10.99 -12.72
CA VAL A 69 -2.70 -11.15 -13.58
C VAL A 69 -3.09 -11.97 -14.83
N PRO A 70 -2.80 -11.47 -16.05
CA PRO A 70 -3.08 -12.20 -17.28
C PRO A 70 -2.32 -13.54 -17.35
N ARG A 71 -3.01 -14.63 -17.75
CA ARG A 71 -2.44 -16.00 -17.79
C ARG A 71 -1.20 -16.16 -18.68
N HIS A 72 -1.00 -15.28 -19.65
CA HIS A 72 0.15 -15.34 -20.56
C HIS A 72 1.42 -14.72 -19.94
N LYS A 73 1.32 -14.06 -18.79
CA LYS A 73 2.46 -13.47 -18.07
C LYS A 73 3.06 -14.48 -17.10
N LYS A 74 4.39 -14.57 -17.10
CA LYS A 74 5.16 -15.36 -16.14
C LYS A 74 5.36 -14.53 -14.87
N VAL A 75 4.47 -14.71 -13.91
CA VAL A 75 4.49 -14.01 -12.63
C VAL A 75 4.59 -15.01 -11.48
N GLU A 76 5.69 -14.96 -10.73
CA GLU A 76 5.83 -15.76 -9.51
C GLU A 76 5.21 -14.99 -8.34
N LEU A 77 4.12 -15.52 -7.77
CA LEU A 77 3.39 -14.88 -6.69
C LEU A 77 3.78 -15.48 -5.33
N ILE A 78 4.26 -14.63 -4.43
CA ILE A 78 4.65 -14.98 -3.07
C ILE A 78 3.78 -14.22 -2.08
N SER A 79 2.74 -14.90 -1.60
CA SER A 79 1.85 -14.33 -0.60
C SER A 79 2.48 -14.33 0.80
N ILE A 80 2.24 -13.24 1.53
CA ILE A 80 2.60 -13.09 2.95
C ILE A 80 1.30 -12.96 3.74
N VAL A 81 1.11 -13.81 4.74
CA VAL A 81 -0.09 -13.81 5.59
C VAL A 81 0.22 -13.23 6.98
N PRO A 82 -0.75 -12.58 7.65
CA PRO A 82 -0.55 -11.99 8.97
C PRO A 82 -0.14 -13.03 10.02
N LYS A 83 1.00 -12.84 10.70
CA LYS A 83 1.37 -13.64 11.88
C LYS A 83 1.36 -12.81 13.16
N ARG A 84 1.89 -11.59 13.11
CA ARG A 84 1.97 -10.70 14.28
C ARG A 84 0.72 -9.84 14.46
N ALA A 85 0.22 -9.23 13.38
CA ALA A 85 -1.00 -8.41 13.43
C ALA A 85 -2.28 -9.19 13.04
N LYS A 86 -2.37 -10.47 13.47
CA LYS A 86 -3.52 -11.36 13.17
C LYS A 86 -4.87 -10.77 13.56
N LYS A 87 -4.95 -10.08 14.71
CA LYS A 87 -6.19 -9.48 15.21
C LYS A 87 -6.70 -8.33 14.33
N LEU A 88 -5.79 -7.62 13.66
CA LEU A 88 -6.15 -6.62 12.66
C LEU A 88 -6.39 -7.24 11.29
N GLY A 89 -5.87 -8.43 11.03
CA GLY A 89 -5.93 -9.05 9.71
C GLY A 89 -5.04 -8.36 8.67
N THR A 90 -3.97 -7.67 9.11
CA THR A 90 -2.98 -7.04 8.23
C THR A 90 -1.58 -7.59 8.48
N VAL A 91 -0.71 -7.49 7.48
CA VAL A 91 0.68 -7.93 7.55
C VAL A 91 1.53 -6.73 7.99
N LEU A 92 2.43 -6.92 8.95
CA LEU A 92 3.38 -5.87 9.31
C LEU A 92 4.44 -5.72 8.21
N PRO A 93 4.96 -4.51 7.92
CA PRO A 93 6.02 -4.34 6.93
C PRO A 93 7.28 -5.16 7.23
N SER A 94 7.57 -5.40 8.51
CA SER A 94 8.66 -6.29 8.94
C SER A 94 8.45 -7.75 8.53
N GLU A 95 7.20 -8.25 8.50
CA GLU A 95 6.90 -9.61 8.01
C GLU A 95 7.11 -9.72 6.49
N VAL A 96 6.84 -8.64 5.75
CA VAL A 96 7.15 -8.56 4.31
C VAL A 96 8.67 -8.66 4.12
N ASN A 97 9.44 -7.83 4.83
CA ASN A 97 10.90 -7.85 4.77
C ASN A 97 11.48 -9.22 5.14
N GLU A 98 11.03 -9.82 6.25
CA GLU A 98 11.46 -11.16 6.68
C GLU A 98 11.23 -12.21 5.60
N LYS A 99 10.07 -12.16 4.91
CA LYS A 99 9.77 -13.09 3.82
C LYS A 99 10.67 -12.83 2.61
N VAL A 100 10.88 -11.58 2.23
CA VAL A 100 11.77 -11.19 1.13
C VAL A 100 13.18 -11.68 1.40
N LEU A 101 13.75 -11.39 2.58
CA LEU A 101 15.10 -11.79 2.94
C LEU A 101 15.25 -13.32 3.03
N LYS A 102 14.23 -14.03 3.51
CA LYS A 102 14.23 -15.50 3.57
C LYS A 102 14.23 -16.15 2.18
N VAL A 103 13.47 -15.60 1.24
CA VAL A 103 13.36 -16.15 -0.12
C VAL A 103 14.53 -15.71 -0.99
N GLY A 104 15.04 -14.50 -0.75
CA GLY A 104 16.00 -13.84 -1.63
C GLY A 104 15.31 -13.06 -2.76
N LEU A 105 16.06 -12.10 -3.29
CA LEU A 105 15.65 -11.27 -4.42
C LEU A 105 16.23 -11.84 -5.72
N SER A 106 15.48 -11.68 -6.81
CA SER A 106 15.83 -12.15 -8.15
C SER A 106 16.42 -11.06 -9.04
N GLY A 107 16.28 -9.78 -8.67
CA GLY A 107 16.62 -8.63 -9.50
C GLY A 107 15.43 -8.10 -10.31
N ARG A 108 14.31 -8.83 -10.36
CA ARG A 108 13.05 -8.42 -10.99
C ARG A 108 11.86 -8.65 -10.05
N ASP A 109 11.93 -8.00 -8.90
CA ASP A 109 10.99 -8.20 -7.79
C ASP A 109 10.10 -6.98 -7.54
N ILE A 110 8.81 -7.23 -7.38
CA ILE A 110 7.83 -6.29 -6.86
C ILE A 110 7.58 -6.66 -5.40
N ILE A 111 7.79 -5.70 -4.50
CA ILE A 111 7.58 -5.88 -3.06
C ILE A 111 6.48 -4.94 -2.65
N TRP A 112 5.34 -5.50 -2.24
CA TRP A 112 4.11 -4.77 -2.00
C TRP A 112 3.69 -4.86 -0.53
N TYR A 113 3.72 -3.70 0.12
CA TYR A 113 3.34 -3.51 1.51
C TYR A 113 1.87 -3.07 1.60
N SER A 114 1.10 -3.64 2.54
CA SER A 114 -0.29 -3.22 2.80
C SER A 114 -0.40 -1.88 3.55
N GLN A 115 0.68 -1.11 3.68
CA GLN A 115 0.67 0.17 4.38
C GLN A 115 1.05 1.28 3.41
N PRO A 116 0.42 2.47 3.52
CA PRO A 116 -0.34 2.96 4.68
C PRO A 116 -1.83 2.56 4.82
N HIS A 117 -2.37 1.80 3.86
CA HIS A 117 -3.76 1.34 3.82
C HIS A 117 -4.30 0.80 5.16
N PHE A 118 -5.62 0.93 5.35
CA PHE A 118 -6.36 0.35 6.48
C PHE A 118 -6.21 -1.19 6.50
N PRO A 119 -6.15 -1.88 7.64
CA PRO A 119 -6.17 -1.39 9.03
C PRO A 119 -4.92 -0.64 9.46
N TRP A 120 -5.10 0.38 10.31
CA TRP A 120 -4.00 1.12 10.91
C TRP A 120 -3.42 0.39 12.13
N ILE A 121 -2.18 -0.09 11.98
CA ILE A 121 -1.37 -0.69 13.05
C ILE A 121 -1.07 0.37 14.12
N TYR A 122 -0.81 1.61 13.69
CA TYR A 122 -0.49 2.72 14.58
C TYR A 122 -1.64 3.06 15.56
N ASN A 123 -2.89 2.93 15.12
CA ASN A 123 -4.06 3.15 15.95
C ASN A 123 -4.99 1.94 15.92
N TYR A 124 -4.58 0.90 16.65
CA TYR A 124 -5.25 -0.38 16.72
C TYR A 124 -6.73 -0.28 17.14
N GLU A 125 -7.05 0.58 18.11
CA GLU A 125 -8.42 0.73 18.60
C GLU A 125 -9.32 1.43 17.58
N LEU A 126 -8.83 2.48 16.90
CA LEU A 126 -9.59 3.11 15.81
C LEU A 126 -9.86 2.11 14.68
N SER A 127 -8.86 1.29 14.33
CA SER A 127 -9.02 0.24 13.33
C SER A 127 -10.10 -0.77 13.71
N LYS A 128 -10.12 -1.24 14.95
CA LYS A 128 -11.17 -2.15 15.44
C LYS A 128 -12.56 -1.55 15.39
N ILE A 129 -12.68 -0.28 15.75
CA ILE A 129 -13.98 0.38 15.84
C ILE A 129 -14.58 0.65 14.45
N LEU A 130 -13.73 0.90 13.44
CA LEU A 130 -14.15 1.21 12.07
C LEU A 130 -14.19 0.00 11.14
N VAL A 131 -13.63 -1.16 11.53
CA VAL A 131 -13.50 -2.33 10.63
C VAL A 131 -14.82 -2.71 9.97
N ARG A 132 -15.94 -2.65 10.71
CA ARG A 132 -17.26 -2.98 10.17
C ARG A 132 -17.67 -2.02 9.05
N GLU A 133 -17.47 -0.73 9.24
CA GLU A 133 -17.80 0.26 8.24
C GLU A 133 -16.83 0.19 7.05
N VAL A 134 -15.53 -0.04 7.26
CA VAL A 134 -14.59 -0.23 6.15
C VAL A 134 -14.99 -1.42 5.27
N LEU A 135 -15.38 -2.55 5.88
CA LEU A 135 -15.84 -3.73 5.13
C LEU A 135 -17.02 -3.48 4.19
N LEU A 136 -17.85 -2.48 4.51
CA LEU A 136 -19.05 -2.14 3.76
C LEU A 136 -18.82 -0.92 2.84
N HIS A 137 -17.74 -0.19 3.04
CA HIS A 137 -17.50 1.12 2.40
C HIS A 137 -17.45 1.05 0.87
N ASP A 138 -16.96 -0.06 0.32
CA ASP A 138 -16.86 -0.27 -1.13
C ASP A 138 -18.21 -0.58 -1.78
N PHE A 139 -19.25 -0.90 -0.99
CA PHE A 139 -20.54 -1.37 -1.47
C PHE A 139 -21.68 -0.36 -1.33
N PHE A 140 -21.52 0.71 -0.54
CA PHE A 140 -22.61 1.65 -0.22
C PHE A 140 -22.20 3.12 -0.38
N PRO A 141 -22.95 3.92 -1.16
CA PRO A 141 -23.00 5.38 -0.96
C PRO A 141 -24.00 5.73 0.17
N PRO A 142 -23.84 6.83 0.96
CA PRO A 142 -22.71 7.76 1.10
C PRO A 142 -21.64 7.26 2.08
N ASP A 143 -20.56 8.04 2.29
CA ASP A 143 -19.44 7.69 3.18
C ASP A 143 -19.87 7.38 4.62
N ILE A 144 -19.99 6.08 4.91
CA ILE A 144 -20.35 5.54 6.23
C ILE A 144 -19.26 5.71 7.29
N ILE A 145 -18.01 5.97 6.89
CA ILE A 145 -16.89 6.26 7.80
C ILE A 145 -17.11 7.63 8.43
N ALA A 146 -17.45 8.64 7.64
CA ALA A 146 -17.73 9.99 8.13
C ALA A 146 -18.85 9.98 9.18
N ASP A 147 -19.94 9.29 8.89
CA ASP A 147 -21.08 9.13 9.80
C ASP A 147 -20.69 8.42 11.10
N LYS A 148 -19.88 7.36 10.99
CA LYS A 148 -19.41 6.61 12.16
C LYS A 148 -18.49 7.45 13.03
N LEU A 149 -17.56 8.18 12.44
CA LEU A 149 -16.67 9.11 13.17
C LEU A 149 -17.48 10.17 13.92
N LYS A 150 -18.50 10.75 13.27
CA LYS A 150 -19.41 11.72 13.89
C LYS A 150 -20.16 11.14 15.08
N LYS A 151 -20.78 9.96 14.91
CA LYS A 151 -21.52 9.26 15.99
C LYS A 151 -20.64 8.95 17.20
N LEU A 152 -19.37 8.64 16.97
CA LEU A 152 -18.41 8.34 18.02
C LEU A 152 -17.68 9.57 18.58
N SER A 153 -17.99 10.77 18.08
CA SER A 153 -17.25 12.00 18.40
C SER A 153 -15.73 11.88 18.15
N VAL A 154 -15.32 11.04 17.20
CA VAL A 154 -13.92 10.88 16.80
C VAL A 154 -13.56 11.97 15.82
N ARG A 155 -12.59 12.81 16.20
CA ARG A 155 -12.11 13.90 15.33
C ARG A 155 -11.29 13.32 14.18
N ARG A 156 -11.50 13.85 12.96
CA ARG A 156 -10.74 13.55 11.72
C ARG A 156 -9.23 13.39 11.95
N LYS A 157 -8.62 14.24 12.78
CA LYS A 157 -7.17 14.20 13.08
C LYS A 157 -6.68 12.83 13.56
N PHE A 158 -7.51 12.04 14.25
CA PHE A 158 -7.11 10.73 14.74
C PHE A 158 -6.95 9.71 13.61
N LEU A 159 -7.81 9.78 12.59
CA LEU A 159 -7.70 8.97 11.38
C LEU A 159 -6.48 9.39 10.57
N VAL A 160 -6.30 10.70 10.36
CA VAL A 160 -5.12 11.24 9.66
C VAL A 160 -3.84 10.78 10.36
N ASN A 161 -3.75 10.87 11.69
CA ASN A 161 -2.59 10.41 12.44
C ASN A 161 -2.38 8.89 12.32
N ALA A 162 -3.47 8.10 12.27
CA ALA A 162 -3.39 6.66 12.07
C ALA A 162 -2.80 6.29 10.71
N TYR A 163 -3.25 6.96 9.65
CA TYR A 163 -2.70 6.84 8.29
C TYR A 163 -1.21 7.22 8.23
N TYR A 164 -0.86 8.41 8.74
CA TYR A 164 0.53 8.89 8.75
C TYR A 164 1.44 7.97 9.60
N GLY A 165 0.95 7.45 10.72
CA GLY A 165 1.69 6.51 11.54
C GLY A 165 1.97 5.19 10.82
N ASN A 166 1.00 4.69 10.05
CA ASN A 166 1.18 3.53 9.17
C ASN A 166 2.18 3.82 8.03
N LEU A 167 2.11 5.00 7.41
CA LEU A 167 3.05 5.41 6.37
C LEU A 167 4.49 5.49 6.91
N ILE A 168 4.68 6.08 8.09
CA ILE A 168 5.97 6.14 8.77
C ILE A 168 6.50 4.72 9.04
N LEU A 169 5.64 3.81 9.51
CA LEU A 169 6.03 2.42 9.76
C LEU A 169 6.47 1.71 8.47
N ALA A 170 5.74 1.90 7.37
CA ALA A 170 6.10 1.35 6.06
C ALA A 170 7.43 1.91 5.56
N LEU A 171 7.61 3.23 5.59
CA LEU A 171 8.84 3.90 5.13
C LEU A 171 10.07 3.49 5.93
N LYS A 172 9.92 3.30 7.25
CA LYS A 172 11.00 2.78 8.11
C LYS A 172 11.46 1.40 7.62
N HIS A 173 10.53 0.48 7.40
CA HIS A 173 10.87 -0.87 6.97
C HIS A 173 11.31 -0.96 5.51
N VAL A 174 10.80 -0.09 4.63
CA VAL A 174 11.34 0.09 3.28
C VAL A 174 12.81 0.52 3.38
N SER A 175 13.13 1.52 4.20
CA SER A 175 14.52 1.94 4.43
C SER A 175 15.39 0.81 4.98
N ASP A 176 14.89 0.03 5.94
CA ASP A 176 15.61 -1.14 6.46
C ASP A 176 15.93 -2.12 5.33
N LEU A 177 14.96 -2.44 4.47
CA LEU A 177 15.16 -3.37 3.36
C LEU A 177 16.15 -2.83 2.32
N LEU A 178 16.09 -1.54 1.99
CA LEU A 178 17.05 -0.90 1.09
C LEU A 178 18.49 -0.98 1.61
N ASN A 179 18.69 -0.80 2.91
CA ASN A 179 20.01 -0.93 3.54
C ASN A 179 20.55 -2.36 3.40
N HIS A 180 19.69 -3.37 3.50
CA HIS A 180 20.09 -4.76 3.23
C HIS A 180 20.42 -4.98 1.75
N ILE A 181 19.57 -4.47 0.84
CA ILE A 181 19.78 -4.58 -0.62
C ILE A 181 21.11 -3.98 -1.05
N LYS A 182 21.50 -2.82 -0.49
CA LYS A 182 22.78 -2.17 -0.77
C LYS A 182 24.00 -3.07 -0.47
N GLY A 183 23.88 -3.98 0.49
CA GLY A 183 24.92 -4.95 0.83
C GLY A 183 24.91 -6.22 -0.04
N MET A 184 23.93 -6.40 -0.92
CA MET A 184 23.81 -7.58 -1.77
C MET A 184 24.52 -7.39 -3.12
N SER A 185 24.98 -8.48 -3.72
CA SER A 185 25.59 -8.47 -5.07
C SER A 185 24.58 -8.36 -6.22
N ILE A 186 23.33 -8.00 -5.95
CA ILE A 186 22.28 -7.87 -6.96
C ILE A 186 22.31 -6.45 -7.52
N LYS A 187 22.42 -6.34 -8.85
CA LYS A 187 22.32 -5.06 -9.55
C LYS A 187 20.89 -4.85 -10.03
N TYR A 188 20.34 -3.69 -9.71
CA TYR A 188 19.06 -3.22 -10.24
C TYR A 188 19.34 -2.06 -11.19
N ASP A 189 18.72 -2.06 -12.36
CA ASP A 189 18.77 -0.93 -13.28
C ASP A 189 18.04 0.28 -12.70
N GLU A 190 16.89 0.02 -12.05
CA GLU A 190 16.09 1.03 -11.36
C GLU A 190 15.48 0.43 -10.10
N LEU A 191 15.51 1.19 -9.00
CA LEU A 191 14.79 0.86 -7.78
C LEU A 191 13.78 1.97 -7.50
N VAL A 192 12.49 1.64 -7.63
CA VAL A 192 11.38 2.58 -7.48
C VAL A 192 10.55 2.24 -6.26
N ILE A 193 10.12 3.26 -5.51
CA ILE A 193 9.05 3.17 -4.51
C ILE A 193 7.85 3.96 -5.04
N THR A 194 6.71 3.28 -5.15
CA THR A 194 5.47 3.85 -5.71
C THR A 194 4.26 3.42 -4.91
N SER A 195 3.07 3.79 -5.37
CA SER A 195 1.79 3.35 -4.84
C SER A 195 0.85 2.95 -5.96
N ASP A 196 -0.06 2.04 -5.67
CA ASP A 196 -1.13 1.59 -6.57
C ASP A 196 -2.32 2.56 -6.58
N HIS A 197 -2.57 3.26 -5.47
CA HIS A 197 -3.52 4.37 -5.34
C HIS A 197 -3.23 5.26 -4.11
N GLY A 198 -3.92 6.38 -3.99
CA GLY A 198 -3.90 7.22 -2.81
C GLY A 198 -5.09 6.97 -1.87
N GLU A 199 -5.41 7.91 -1.00
CA GLU A 199 -6.43 7.75 0.05
C GLU A 199 -7.10 9.10 0.36
N LEU A 200 -8.42 9.12 0.52
CA LEU A 200 -9.15 10.24 1.10
C LEU A 200 -9.06 10.17 2.63
N LEU A 201 -8.77 11.31 3.23
CA LEU A 201 -8.55 11.45 4.66
C LEU A 201 -9.54 12.44 5.27
N GLY A 202 -10.72 12.59 4.69
CA GLY A 202 -11.81 13.49 5.12
C GLY A 202 -12.06 14.68 4.18
N GLU A 203 -11.34 14.77 3.05
CA GLU A 203 -11.64 15.76 2.00
C GLU A 203 -13.07 15.57 1.49
N TYR A 204 -13.83 16.66 1.38
CA TYR A 204 -15.26 16.64 0.98
C TYR A 204 -16.17 15.79 1.90
N GLY A 205 -15.71 15.45 3.11
CA GLY A 205 -16.40 14.51 3.98
C GLY A 205 -16.22 13.05 3.57
N LEU A 206 -15.29 12.76 2.65
CA LEU A 206 -14.99 11.44 2.13
C LEU A 206 -13.68 10.89 2.71
N TYR A 207 -13.60 9.58 2.90
CA TYR A 207 -12.55 8.81 3.53
C TYR A 207 -12.26 7.54 2.72
N LEU A 208 -11.08 6.97 2.96
CA LEU A 208 -10.59 5.77 2.28
C LEU A 208 -10.54 5.97 0.76
N HIS A 209 -10.84 4.97 -0.04
CA HIS A 209 -10.86 5.05 -1.49
C HIS A 209 -12.17 4.47 -2.00
N GLN A 210 -12.86 5.27 -2.81
CA GLN A 210 -13.99 4.82 -3.65
C GLN A 210 -13.64 5.15 -5.10
N ASP A 211 -14.49 4.77 -6.05
CA ASP A 211 -14.28 5.02 -7.49
C ASP A 211 -14.49 6.49 -7.87
N TYR A 212 -13.58 7.36 -7.40
CA TYR A 212 -13.52 8.76 -7.78
C TYR A 212 -12.20 9.11 -8.45
N ASN A 213 -12.26 9.96 -9.47
CA ASN A 213 -11.07 10.52 -10.12
C ASN A 213 -10.56 11.78 -9.38
N LEU A 214 -10.29 11.65 -8.08
CA LEU A 214 -9.79 12.74 -7.24
C LEU A 214 -8.25 12.70 -7.15
N PRO A 215 -7.55 13.85 -7.13
CA PRO A 215 -6.09 13.90 -7.03
C PRO A 215 -5.52 13.11 -5.85
N GLN A 216 -6.23 13.09 -4.71
CA GLN A 216 -5.86 12.35 -3.50
C GLN A 216 -5.83 10.84 -3.71
N LEU A 217 -6.55 10.31 -4.70
CA LEU A 217 -6.65 8.89 -5.03
C LEU A 217 -5.77 8.50 -6.21
N VAL A 218 -5.61 9.39 -7.20
CA VAL A 218 -4.97 9.03 -8.48
C VAL A 218 -3.55 9.57 -8.64
N VAL A 219 -3.10 10.52 -7.80
CA VAL A 219 -1.74 11.07 -7.84
C VAL A 219 -0.90 10.44 -6.74
N VAL A 220 0.08 9.63 -7.16
CA VAL A 220 0.89 8.78 -6.29
C VAL A 220 2.38 9.14 -6.38
N PRO A 221 3.20 8.79 -5.38
CA PRO A 221 4.66 8.95 -5.48
C PRO A 221 5.24 8.04 -6.55
N TRP A 222 6.20 8.56 -7.31
CA TRP A 222 7.17 7.78 -8.06
C TRP A 222 8.57 8.18 -7.59
N PHE A 223 9.13 7.41 -6.67
CA PHE A 223 10.39 7.73 -6.03
C PHE A 223 11.51 6.82 -6.53
N ARG A 224 12.46 7.39 -7.27
CA ARG A 224 13.67 6.70 -7.73
C ARG A 224 14.71 6.72 -6.63
N VAL A 225 15.06 5.55 -6.11
CA VAL A 225 16.02 5.41 -5.01
C VAL A 225 17.45 5.56 -5.51
N LYS A 226 18.26 6.29 -4.75
CA LYS A 226 19.71 6.37 -4.93
C LYS A 226 20.39 5.62 -3.78
N LEU A 227 20.88 4.42 -4.07
CA LEU A 227 21.61 3.56 -3.12
C LEU A 227 23.04 4.06 -2.88
#